data_AF-A0A6J4N571-F1
#
_entry.id   AF-A0A6J4N571-F1
#
_cell.length_a   1.000
_cell.length_b   1.000
_cell.length_c   1.000
_cell.angle_alpha   90.00
_cell.angle_beta   90.00
_cell.angle_gamma   90.00
#
_symmetry.space_group_name_H-M   'P 1'
#
loop_
_entity.id
_entity.type
_entity.pdbx_description
1 polymer ?
#
loop_
_entity_poly.entity_id
_entity_poly.type
_entity_poly.pdbx_seq_one_letter_code
_entity_poly.pdbx_strand_id
1 'polypeptide(L)'
;LNMSADTKSLSQAIVVEIEDLVVGIVVDEILNIIYLNVADLATIPAALNSANREYLQATAFYEEKIIAVLNLQKILTKGGLVVEEEV
;
A
#
# COMPACT_ATOMS: atom_id res chain seq x y z
N LEU A 1 42.11 3.26 -2.08
CA LEU A 1 41.16 2.86 -1.03
C LEU A 1 40.02 3.86 -1.02
N ASN A 2 38.80 3.35 -1.12
CA ASN A 2 37.52 3.94 -0.68
C ASN A 2 37.01 5.21 -1.39
N MET A 3 35.70 5.38 -1.60
CA MET A 3 34.53 4.64 -1.11
C MET A 3 33.40 4.84 -2.14
N SER A 4 32.67 3.77 -2.45
CA SER A 4 31.41 3.82 -3.21
C SER A 4 30.45 4.77 -2.49
N ALA A 5 29.87 5.72 -3.20
CA ALA A 5 28.71 6.43 -2.69
C ALA A 5 27.60 5.39 -2.52
N ASP A 6 27.28 5.06 -1.27
CA ASP A 6 26.01 4.43 -0.92
C ASP A 6 24.90 5.34 -1.47
N THR A 7 24.37 4.98 -2.64
CA THR A 7 23.18 5.61 -3.20
C THR A 7 22.02 5.20 -2.32
N LYS A 8 21.76 6.01 -1.30
CA LYS A 8 20.58 5.93 -0.45
C LYS A 8 19.34 5.86 -1.36
N SER A 9 18.66 4.71 -1.37
CA SER A 9 17.43 4.53 -2.15
C SER A 9 16.43 5.59 -1.70
N LEU A 10 16.05 6.52 -2.60
CA LEU A 10 14.98 7.47 -2.28
C LEU A 10 13.67 6.69 -2.20
N SER A 11 13.23 6.37 -0.99
CA SER A 11 11.90 5.85 -0.76
C SER A 11 10.89 6.99 -0.98
N GLN A 12 9.85 6.73 -1.76
CA GLN A 12 8.75 7.67 -1.96
C GLN A 12 7.73 7.51 -0.83
N ALA A 13 6.93 8.54 -0.57
CA ALA A 13 5.87 8.47 0.45
C ALA A 13 4.52 8.89 -0.14
N ILE A 14 3.49 8.11 0.14
CA ILE A 14 2.09 8.45 -0.12
C ILE A 14 1.51 9.02 1.18
N VAL A 15 1.07 10.27 1.16
CA VAL A 15 0.38 10.89 2.30
C VAL A 15 -1.11 10.62 2.17
N VAL A 16 -1.71 10.02 3.20
CA VAL A 16 -3.13 9.68 3.26
C VAL A 16 -3.74 10.26 4.51
N GLU A 17 -4.92 10.85 4.38
CA GLU A 17 -5.76 11.29 5.50
C GLU A 17 -6.96 10.35 5.61
N ILE A 18 -7.15 9.74 6.77
CA ILE A 18 -8.31 8.90 7.10
C ILE A 18 -8.83 9.35 8.44
N GLU A 19 -10.08 9.82 8.48
CA GLU A 19 -10.67 10.45 9.67
C GLU A 19 -9.76 11.60 10.15
N ASP A 20 -9.34 11.60 11.41
CA ASP A 20 -8.44 12.64 11.96
C ASP A 20 -6.95 12.25 11.92
N LEU A 21 -6.61 11.17 11.18
CA LEU A 21 -5.25 10.63 11.11
C LEU A 21 -4.60 10.93 9.76
N VAL A 22 -3.47 11.64 9.78
CA VAL A 22 -2.60 11.84 8.62
C VAL A 22 -1.39 10.90 8.72
N VAL A 23 -1.22 10.02 7.74
CA VAL A 23 -0.15 9.00 7.72
C VAL A 23 0.66 9.10 6.43
N GLY A 24 1.98 8.98 6.55
CA GLY A 24 2.87 8.73 5.42
C GLY A 24 3.11 7.22 5.23
N ILE A 25 2.79 6.71 4.05
CA ILE A 25 3.06 5.31 3.66
C ILE A 25 4.30 5.31 2.77
N VAL A 26 5.37 4.68 3.24
CA VAL A 26 6.61 4.53 2.47
C VAL A 26 6.42 3.45 1.40
N VAL A 27 6.80 3.76 0.17
CA VAL A 27 6.74 2.85 -0.98
C VAL A 27 8.05 2.87 -1.75
N ASP A 28 8.32 1.78 -2.46
CA ASP A 28 9.48 1.68 -3.33
C ASP A 28 9.34 2.61 -4.55
N GLU A 29 8.17 2.58 -5.22
CA GLU A 29 7.92 3.37 -6.43
C GLU A 29 6.42 3.62 -6.67
N ILE A 30 6.08 4.80 -7.20
CA ILE A 30 4.76 5.14 -7.73
C ILE A 30 4.79 4.97 -9.25
N LEU A 31 4.12 3.91 -9.73
CA LEU A 31 4.18 3.53 -11.15
C LEU A 31 3.27 4.37 -12.05
N ASN A 32 1.97 4.44 -11.75
CA ASN A 32 0.97 5.05 -12.62
C ASN A 32 -0.24 5.56 -11.83
N ILE A 33 -0.99 6.50 -12.43
CA ILE A 33 -2.32 6.91 -12.01
C ILE A 33 -3.31 6.37 -13.04
N ILE A 34 -4.21 5.49 -12.61
CA ILE A 34 -5.19 4.84 -13.48
C ILE A 34 -6.61 5.13 -13.01
N TYR A 35 -7.55 5.17 -13.94
CA TYR A 35 -8.97 5.18 -13.62
C TYR A 35 -9.48 3.75 -13.53
N LEU A 36 -10.13 3.41 -12.42
CA LEU A 36 -10.77 2.11 -12.19
C LEU A 36 -12.27 2.31 -12.03
N ASN A 37 -13.07 1.63 -12.85
CA ASN A 37 -14.50 1.55 -12.60
C ASN A 37 -14.76 0.54 -11.47
N VAL A 38 -15.76 0.80 -10.64
CA VAL A 38 -16.22 -0.16 -9.62
C VAL A 38 -16.62 -1.49 -10.26
N ALA A 39 -17.14 -1.47 -11.48
CA ALA A 39 -17.48 -2.68 -12.24
C ALA A 39 -16.24 -3.53 -12.64
N ASP A 40 -15.05 -2.94 -12.66
CA ASP A 40 -13.79 -3.63 -12.97
C ASP A 40 -13.17 -4.29 -11.73
N LEU A 41 -13.74 -4.03 -10.54
CA LEU A 41 -13.30 -4.65 -9.30
C LEU A 41 -13.80 -6.10 -9.22
N ALA A 42 -12.85 -7.02 -9.17
CA ALA A 42 -13.08 -8.44 -8.97
C ALA A 42 -12.92 -8.84 -7.50
N THR A 43 -13.62 -9.91 -7.11
CA THR A 43 -13.44 -10.56 -5.82
C THR A 43 -12.03 -11.08 -5.64
N ILE A 44 -11.51 -11.00 -4.42
CA ILE A 44 -10.16 -11.46 -4.08
C ILE A 44 -10.01 -12.95 -4.43
N PRO A 45 -9.01 -13.34 -5.26
CA PRO A 45 -8.81 -14.72 -5.66
C PRO A 45 -8.65 -15.67 -4.47
N ALA A 46 -9.26 -16.85 -4.55
CA ALA A 46 -9.24 -17.84 -3.47
C ALA A 46 -7.82 -18.30 -3.09
N ALA A 47 -6.91 -18.30 -4.07
CA ALA A 47 -5.51 -18.69 -3.91
C ALA A 47 -4.66 -17.66 -3.14
N LEU A 48 -5.15 -16.43 -2.96
CA LEU A 48 -4.44 -15.40 -2.21
C LEU A 48 -4.63 -15.67 -0.70
N ASN A 49 -3.51 -15.91 0.00
CA ASN A 49 -3.45 -16.36 1.40
C ASN A 49 -4.41 -15.60 2.34
N SER A 50 -5.04 -16.35 3.25
CA SER A 50 -6.11 -15.87 4.15
C SER A 50 -5.66 -14.81 5.15
N ALA A 51 -4.39 -14.82 5.58
CA ALA A 51 -3.87 -13.90 6.60
C ALA A 51 -3.92 -12.43 6.18
N ASN A 52 -3.73 -12.13 4.89
CA ASN A 52 -3.72 -10.75 4.38
C ASN A 52 -5.02 -10.36 3.68
N ARG A 53 -5.92 -11.34 3.45
CA ARG A 53 -7.20 -11.11 2.77
C ARG A 53 -8.00 -10.01 3.43
N GLU A 54 -7.88 -9.91 4.75
CA GLU A 54 -8.65 -8.98 5.54
C GLU A 54 -8.30 -7.50 5.25
N TYR A 55 -7.09 -7.23 4.72
CA TYR A 55 -6.59 -5.91 4.35
C TYR A 55 -6.78 -5.60 2.86
N LEU A 56 -7.31 -6.55 2.09
CA LEU A 56 -7.66 -6.38 0.70
C LEU A 56 -9.13 -6.01 0.58
N GLN A 57 -9.42 -4.98 -0.20
CA GLN A 57 -10.79 -4.58 -0.54
C GLN A 57 -11.28 -5.32 -1.79
N ALA A 58 -10.43 -5.39 -2.82
CA ALA A 58 -10.73 -6.02 -4.09
C ALA A 58 -9.44 -6.30 -4.87
N THR A 59 -9.57 -6.89 -6.04
CA THR A 59 -8.52 -6.93 -7.07
C THR A 59 -9.04 -6.33 -8.35
N ALA A 60 -8.16 -5.83 -9.21
CA ALA A 60 -8.52 -5.45 -10.57
C ALA A 60 -7.47 -5.97 -11.54
N PHE A 61 -7.83 -6.03 -12.82
CA PHE A 61 -6.92 -6.42 -13.90
C PHE A 61 -6.52 -5.18 -14.69
N TYR A 62 -5.22 -4.94 -14.80
CA TYR A 62 -4.66 -3.79 -15.51
C TYR A 62 -3.38 -4.21 -16.24
N GLU A 63 -3.31 -3.99 -17.56
CA GLU A 63 -2.14 -4.31 -18.40
C GLU A 63 -1.53 -5.69 -18.10
N GLU A 64 -2.37 -6.73 -18.15
CA GLU A 64 -2.00 -8.13 -17.91
C GLU A 64 -1.58 -8.47 -16.47
N LYS A 65 -1.70 -7.51 -15.55
CA LYS A 65 -1.38 -7.68 -14.13
C LYS A 65 -2.63 -7.65 -13.27
N ILE A 66 -2.59 -8.42 -12.19
CA ILE A 66 -3.56 -8.28 -11.10
C ILE A 66 -3.02 -7.22 -10.14
N ILE A 67 -3.82 -6.19 -9.91
CA ILE A 67 -3.54 -5.16 -8.90
C ILE A 67 -4.44 -5.39 -7.68
N ALA A 68 -3.87 -5.21 -6.50
CA ALA A 68 -4.59 -5.30 -5.24
C ALA A 68 -5.11 -3.91 -4.86
N VAL A 69 -6.40 -3.82 -4.50
CA VAL A 69 -6.99 -2.62 -3.90
C VAL A 69 -6.95 -2.81 -2.38
N LEU A 70 -6.18 -1.98 -1.69
CA LEU A 70 -5.95 -2.08 -0.25
C LEU A 70 -7.05 -1.37 0.55
N ASN A 71 -7.51 -1.99 1.63
CA ASN A 71 -8.36 -1.35 2.62
C ASN A 71 -7.49 -0.58 3.63
N LEU A 72 -7.15 0.67 3.30
CA LEU A 72 -6.27 1.50 4.14
C LEU A 72 -6.84 1.77 5.52
N GLN A 73 -8.15 2.00 5.64
CA GLN A 73 -8.79 2.20 6.95
C GLN A 73 -8.53 1.01 7.87
N LYS A 74 -8.68 -0.21 7.35
CA LYS A 74 -8.45 -1.43 8.13
C LYS A 74 -6.97 -1.69 8.43
N ILE A 75 -6.08 -1.37 7.49
CA ILE A 75 -4.63 -1.44 7.70
C ILE A 75 -4.22 -0.51 8.84
N LEU A 76 -4.65 0.75 8.81
CA LEU A 76 -4.26 1.75 9.80
C LEU A 76 -4.93 1.54 11.16
N THR A 77 -6.18 1.04 11.21
CA THR A 77 -6.88 0.83 12.49
C THR A 77 -6.57 -0.50 13.17
N LYS A 78 -6.21 -1.55 12.42
CA LYS A 78 -5.97 -2.90 12.97
C LYS A 78 -4.52 -3.36 12.88
N GLY A 79 -3.71 -2.78 12.01
CA GLY A 79 -2.32 -3.19 11.78
C GLY A 79 -1.38 -2.93 12.97
N GLY A 80 -1.87 -2.29 14.04
CA GLY A 80 -1.07 -1.91 15.20
C GLY A 80 -0.15 -0.77 14.83
N LEU A 81 -0.68 0.45 14.81
CA LEU A 81 0.15 1.65 14.74
C LEU A 81 0.98 1.72 16.02
N VAL A 82 2.27 1.42 15.92
CA VAL A 82 3.23 1.63 17.01
C VAL A 82 3.77 3.04 16.85
N VAL A 83 3.42 3.91 17.79
CA VAL A 83 3.99 5.25 17.87
C VAL A 83 5.30 5.12 18.65
N GLU A 84 6.44 5.27 17.97
CA GLU A 84 7.71 5.52 18.65
C GLU A 84 7.74 6.99 19.06
N GLU A 85 7.39 7.28 20.31
CA GLU A 85 7.63 8.60 20.90
C GLU A 85 9.12 8.72 21.26
N GLU A 86 9.82 9.72 20.73
CA GLU A 86 11.06 10.17 21.34
C GLU A 86 10.71 10.94 22.63
N VAL A 87 11.26 10.47 23.75
CA VAL A 87 11.22 11.13 25.08
C VAL A 87 12.41 12.07 25.28
#